data_AF-A0A401TE68-F1
#
_entry.id   AF-A0A401TE68-F1
#
_cell.length_a   1.000
_cell.length_b   1.000
_cell.length_c   1.000
_cell.angle_alpha   90.00
_cell.angle_beta   90.00
_cell.angle_gamma   90.00
#
_symmetry.space_group_name_H-M   'P 1'
#
loop_
_entity.id
_entity.type
_entity.pdbx_description
1 polymer ?
#
loop_
_entity_poly.entity_id
_entity_poly.type
_entity_poly.pdbx_seq_one_letter_code
_entity_poly.pdbx_strand_id
1 'polypeptide(L)'
;MQITGVVTQGALALGSPEYIKMFKIAYGFDGVNFITIKDSENNKDKIFTGNRNNNEQKRNLIDPPIIAQYIRFIPVVCQRACTLRMELLGCELNGKS
;
A
#
# COMPACT_ATOMS: atom_id res chain seq x y z
N MET A 1 -2.11 5.00 -14.33
CA MET A 1 -0.72 5.29 -13.89
C MET A 1 0.04 3.98 -13.78
N GLN A 2 1.37 4.01 -13.95
CA GLN A 2 2.22 2.91 -13.53
C GLN A 2 2.63 3.15 -12.08
N ILE A 3 2.43 2.17 -11.21
CA ILE A 3 2.69 2.25 -9.78
C ILE A 3 3.82 1.29 -9.45
N THR A 4 4.89 1.83 -8.87
CA THR A 4 6.14 1.13 -8.57
C THR A 4 6.33 0.91 -7.07
N GLY A 5 5.54 1.57 -6.23
CA GLY A 5 5.61 1.37 -4.79
C GLY A 5 4.66 2.22 -3.99
N VAL A 6 4.76 2.10 -2.68
CA VAL A 6 4.03 2.88 -1.70
C VAL A 6 4.92 3.25 -0.53
N VAL A 7 4.72 4.45 0.01
CA VAL A 7 5.23 4.85 1.32
C VAL A 7 4.06 4.90 2.31
N THR A 8 4.25 4.33 3.50
CA THR A 8 3.23 4.24 4.55
C THR A 8 3.73 4.88 5.85
N GLN A 9 2.83 5.56 6.55
CA GLN A 9 3.04 6.18 7.87
C GLN A 9 1.79 6.00 8.74
N GLY A 10 1.97 6.10 10.05
CA GLY A 10 0.89 6.09 11.04
C GLY A 10 0.41 7.49 11.42
N ALA A 11 -0.26 7.58 12.56
CA ALA A 11 -0.57 8.84 13.22
C ALA A 11 -0.53 8.69 14.74
N LEU A 12 -0.60 9.82 15.45
CA LEU A 12 -0.82 9.85 16.89
C LEU A 12 -2.27 10.26 17.15
N ALA A 13 -3.01 9.42 17.88
CA ALA A 13 -4.39 9.71 18.27
C ALA A 13 -4.50 9.66 19.79
N LEU A 14 -5.01 10.72 20.43
CA LEU A 14 -5.16 10.79 21.89
C LEU A 14 -3.89 10.37 22.67
N GLY A 15 -2.72 10.76 22.17
CA GLY A 15 -1.44 10.45 22.81
C GLY A 15 -0.91 9.03 22.62
N SER A 16 -1.56 8.16 21.85
CA SER A 16 -1.02 6.83 21.52
C SER A 16 -0.87 6.62 20.01
N PRO A 17 0.19 5.90 19.57
CA PRO A 17 0.46 5.68 18.17
C PRO A 17 -0.53 4.68 17.55
N GLU A 18 -1.01 5.01 16.36
CA GLU A 18 -1.89 4.16 15.55
C GLU A 18 -1.31 4.00 14.15
N TYR A 19 -1.26 2.76 13.67
CA TYR A 19 -0.68 2.47 12.36
C TYR A 19 -1.03 1.07 11.87
N ILE A 20 -0.94 0.87 10.55
CA ILE A 20 -0.96 -0.47 9.96
C ILE A 20 0.41 -1.15 10.10
N LYS A 21 0.41 -2.40 10.58
CA LYS A 21 1.62 -3.25 10.71
C LYS A 21 1.78 -4.14 9.49
N MET A 22 0.68 -4.65 8.95
CA MET A 22 0.65 -5.51 7.77
C MET A 22 -0.57 -5.17 6.91
N PHE A 23 -0.41 -5.22 5.60
CA PHE A 23 -1.48 -4.92 4.66
C PHE A 23 -1.30 -5.66 3.33
N LYS A 24 -2.38 -5.76 2.56
CA LYS A 24 -2.37 -6.18 1.15
C LYS A 24 -2.71 -4.98 0.27
N ILE A 25 -2.33 -5.08 -1.00
CA ILE A 25 -2.73 -4.13 -2.04
C ILE A 25 -3.52 -4.90 -3.10
N ALA A 26 -4.67 -4.37 -3.46
CA ALA A 26 -5.41 -4.81 -4.63
C ALA A 26 -5.60 -3.64 -5.60
N TYR A 27 -5.71 -3.93 -6.89
CA TYR A 27 -5.77 -2.91 -7.94
C TYR A 27 -6.74 -3.29 -9.04
N GLY A 28 -7.25 -2.28 -9.75
CA GLY A 28 -8.24 -2.45 -10.81
C GLY A 28 -8.36 -1.23 -11.71
N PHE A 29 -9.25 -1.33 -12.70
CA PHE A 29 -9.46 -0.31 -13.73
C PHE A 29 -10.87 0.30 -13.71
N ASP A 30 -11.85 -0.40 -13.13
CA ASP A 30 -13.27 0.02 -13.14
C ASP A 30 -13.79 0.40 -11.74
N GLY A 31 -12.96 0.27 -10.71
CA GLY A 31 -13.33 0.54 -9.31
C GLY A 31 -14.24 -0.52 -8.69
N VAL A 32 -14.56 -1.60 -9.40
CA VAL A 32 -15.43 -2.70 -8.96
C VAL A 32 -14.65 -4.00 -8.85
N ASN A 33 -13.92 -4.37 -9.91
CA ASN A 33 -13.12 -5.57 -10.00
C ASN A 33 -11.68 -5.28 -9.60
N PHE A 34 -11.18 -6.03 -8.61
CA PHE A 34 -9.83 -5.86 -8.08
C PHE A 34 -9.07 -7.18 -8.09
N ILE A 35 -7.79 -7.10 -8.43
CA ILE A 35 -6.83 -8.20 -8.32
C ILE A 35 -5.86 -7.86 -7.20
N THR A 36 -5.68 -8.78 -6.25
CA THR A 36 -4.70 -8.63 -5.16
C THR A 36 -3.30 -8.97 -5.68
N ILE A 37 -2.31 -8.14 -5.35
CA ILE A 37 -0.90 -8.41 -5.67
C ILE A 37 -0.49 -9.74 -5.04
N LYS A 38 0.13 -10.60 -5.84
CA LYS A 38 0.59 -11.93 -5.42
C LYS A 38 2.07 -11.90 -5.06
N ASP A 39 2.45 -12.79 -4.16
CA ASP A 39 3.82 -13.11 -3.86
C ASP A 39 4.40 -13.99 -4.98
N SER A 40 5.60 -13.64 -5.45
CA SER A 40 6.24 -14.30 -6.60
C SER A 40 6.66 -15.74 -6.31
N GLU A 41 6.91 -16.09 -5.04
CA GLU A 41 7.45 -17.41 -4.69
C GLU A 41 6.34 -18.47 -4.54
N ASN A 42 5.18 -18.08 -4.04
CA ASN A 42 4.14 -19.03 -3.62
C ASN A 42 2.73 -18.74 -4.17
N ASN A 43 2.57 -17.70 -5.00
CA ASN A 43 1.31 -17.28 -5.61
C ASN A 43 0.17 -16.98 -4.61
N LYS A 44 0.49 -16.77 -3.32
CA LYS A 44 -0.46 -16.28 -2.32
C LYS A 44 -0.54 -14.76 -2.38
N ASP A 45 -1.54 -14.18 -1.73
CA ASP A 45 -1.61 -12.72 -1.59
C ASP A 45 -0.36 -12.19 -0.89
N LYS A 46 0.28 -11.19 -1.49
CA LYS A 46 1.46 -10.54 -0.92
C LYS A 46 1.07 -9.75 0.32
N ILE A 47 1.71 -10.06 1.45
CA ILE A 47 1.59 -9.29 2.69
C ILE A 47 2.74 -8.30 2.77
N PHE A 48 2.43 -7.02 2.66
CA PHE A 48 3.38 -5.94 2.84
C PHE A 48 3.56 -5.64 4.33
N THR A 49 4.79 -5.41 4.75
CA THR A 49 5.10 -4.91 6.09
C THR A 49 4.97 -3.39 6.12
N GLY A 50 4.14 -2.88 7.01
CA GLY A 50 3.94 -1.45 7.25
C GLY A 50 5.00 -0.83 8.16
N ASN A 51 4.73 0.39 8.59
CA ASN A 51 5.58 1.14 9.52
C ASN A 51 5.49 0.59 10.96
N ARG A 52 6.44 1.01 11.81
CA ARG A 52 6.62 0.50 13.18
C ARG A 52 6.16 1.48 14.27
N ASN A 53 5.85 2.72 13.91
CA ASN A 53 5.41 3.77 14.82
C ASN A 53 4.58 4.81 14.05
N ASN A 54 4.15 5.88 14.71
CA ASN A 54 3.28 6.90 14.14
C ASN A 54 3.92 7.75 13.02
N ASN A 55 5.25 7.89 12.93
CA ASN A 55 5.88 8.91 12.09
C ASN A 55 6.90 8.36 11.07
N GLU A 56 7.52 7.22 11.34
CA GLU A 56 8.48 6.59 10.45
C GLU A 56 7.83 6.16 9.15
N GLN A 57 8.48 6.52 8.03
CA GLN A 57 8.07 6.13 6.70
C GLN A 57 8.54 4.71 6.41
N LYS A 58 7.61 3.84 5.99
CA LYS A 58 7.96 2.54 5.42
C LYS A 58 7.65 2.53 3.93
N ARG A 59 8.72 2.48 3.12
CA ARG A 59 8.66 2.28 1.67
C ARG A 59 8.58 0.79 1.35
N ASN A 60 7.64 0.42 0.48
CA ASN A 60 7.51 -0.90 -0.10
C ASN A 60 7.49 -0.77 -1.63
N LEU A 61 8.34 -1.52 -2.31
CA LEU A 61 8.33 -1.60 -3.78
C LEU A 61 7.34 -2.66 -4.25
N ILE A 62 6.73 -2.38 -5.38
CA ILE A 62 5.84 -3.29 -6.08
C ILE A 62 6.61 -3.75 -7.33
N ASP A 63 7.03 -5.01 -7.30
CA ASP A 63 7.80 -5.65 -8.36
C ASP A 63 7.10 -6.97 -8.74
N PRO A 64 6.64 -7.13 -10.00
CA PRO A 64 6.69 -6.13 -11.08
C PRO A 64 5.78 -4.91 -10.81
N PRO A 65 6.09 -3.71 -11.36
CA PRO A 65 5.20 -2.54 -11.27
C PRO A 65 3.80 -2.86 -11.81
N ILE A 66 2.77 -2.30 -11.16
CA ILE A 66 1.38 -2.50 -11.60
C ILE A 66 0.88 -1.31 -12.42
N ILE A 67 0.00 -1.59 -13.38
CA ILE A 67 -0.77 -0.55 -14.07
C ILE A 67 -2.18 -0.58 -13.48
N ALA A 68 -2.63 0.57 -12.98
CA ALA A 68 -3.95 0.68 -12.37
C ALA A 68 -4.51 2.10 -12.48
N GLN A 69 -5.84 2.20 -12.34
CA GLN A 69 -6.55 3.45 -12.07
C GLN A 69 -7.06 3.50 -10.63
N TYR A 70 -7.42 2.34 -10.07
CA TYR A 70 -7.91 2.21 -8.70
C TYR A 70 -6.98 1.32 -7.90
N ILE A 71 -6.64 1.77 -6.69
CA ILE A 71 -5.82 1.03 -5.73
C ILE A 71 -6.61 0.92 -4.43
N ARG A 72 -6.61 -0.28 -3.84
CA ARG A 72 -7.24 -0.59 -2.58
C ARG A 72 -6.18 -1.09 -1.59
N PHE A 73 -6.03 -0.36 -0.50
CA PHE A 73 -5.27 -0.81 0.67
C PHE A 73 -6.17 -1.65 1.55
N ILE A 74 -5.71 -2.83 1.92
CA ILE A 74 -6.46 -3.78 2.74
C ILE A 74 -5.64 -4.02 4.01
N PRO A 75 -5.94 -3.35 5.13
CA PRO A 75 -5.27 -3.58 6.40
C PRO A 75 -5.45 -5.03 6.86
N VAL A 76 -4.38 -5.66 7.34
CA VAL A 76 -4.40 -7.03 7.87
C VAL A 76 -4.12 -7.04 9.36
N VAL A 77 -3.09 -6.30 9.80
CA VAL A 77 -2.75 -6.16 11.22
C VAL A 77 -2.53 -4.69 11.51
N CYS A 78 -3.11 -4.20 12.60
CA CYS A 78 -3.05 -2.80 13.00
C CYS A 78 -2.58 -2.67 14.46
N GLN A 79 -1.92 -1.58 14.78
CA GLN A 79 -1.62 -1.17 16.14
C GLN A 79 -2.73 -0.23 16.61
N ARG A 80 -3.52 -0.67 17.60
CA ARG A 80 -4.67 0.04 18.19
C ARG A 80 -5.81 0.32 17.20
N ALA A 81 -5.59 1.12 16.16
CA ALA A 81 -6.53 1.35 15.05
C ALA A 81 -5.82 1.26 13.70
N CYS A 82 -6.55 0.94 12.65
CA CYS A 82 -6.03 0.84 11.29
C CYS A 82 -5.88 2.23 10.66
N THR A 83 -4.87 2.96 11.11
CA THR A 83 -4.60 4.33 10.67
C THR A 83 -3.47 4.35 9.64
N LEU A 84 -3.64 5.10 8.55
CA LEU A 84 -2.70 5.16 7.45
C LEU A 84 -2.62 6.58 6.88
N ARG A 85 -1.40 7.09 6.75
CA ARG A 85 -1.01 8.13 5.78
C ARG A 85 -0.17 7.46 4.70
N MET A 86 -0.45 7.74 3.44
CA MET A 86 0.21 7.05 2.34
C MET A 86 0.58 7.97 1.19
N GLU A 87 1.61 7.57 0.47
CA GLU A 87 2.03 8.17 -0.80
C GLU A 87 2.26 7.05 -1.81
N LEU A 88 1.70 7.21 -3.02
CA LEU A 88 1.88 6.28 -4.12
C LEU A 88 3.08 6.72 -4.95
N LEU A 89 3.99 5.78 -5.22
CA LEU A 89 5.14 6.00 -6.08
C LEU A 89 4.83 5.46 -7.47
N GLY A 90 5.07 6.26 -8.50
CA GLY A 90 4.74 5.87 -9.86
C GLY A 90 4.97 6.98 -10.87
N CYS A 91 4.58 6.71 -12.11
CA CYS A 91 4.62 7.67 -13.21
C CYS A 91 3.35 7.56 -14.08
N GLU A 92 3.13 8.57 -14.92
CA GLU A 92 2.09 8.53 -15.93
C GLU A 92 2.48 7.57 -17.07
N LEU A 93 1.49 6.90 -17.65
CA LEU A 93 1.73 5.92 -18.73
C LEU A 93 2.15 6.60 -20.04
N ASN A 94 1.77 7.87 -20.21
CA ASN A 94 2.08 8.68 -21.38
C ASN A 94 3.00 9.81 -20.95
N GLY A 95 4.29 9.51 -20.75
CA GLY A 95 5.29 10.55 -20.52
C GLY A 95 5.35 11.51 -21.70
N LYS A 96 4.69 12.66 -21.58
CA LYS A 96 5.12 13.91 -22.23
C LYS A 96 5.12 15.00 -21.16
N SER A 97 6.30 15.18 -20.57
CA SER A 97 6.77 16.47 -20.08
C SER A 97 6.73 17.52 -21.20
#